data_AF-A0A4P7HDG9-F1
#
_entry.id   AF-A0A4P7HDG9-F1
#
_cell.length_a   1.000
_cell.length_b   1.000
_cell.length_c   1.000
_cell.angle_alpha   90.00
_cell.angle_beta   90.00
_cell.angle_gamma   90.00
#
_symmetry.space_group_name_H-M   'P 1'
#
loop_
_entity.id
_entity.type
_entity.pdbx_description
1 polymer ?
#
loop_
_entity_poly.entity_id
_entity_poly.type
_entity_poly.pdbx_seq_one_letter_code
_entity_poly.pdbx_strand_id
1 'polypeptide(L)'
;MLVSIGKLVSFDSSRGFGFIRPEDGGPDVFVHVNDIGLDEDELRQGRVFEFDMTEGDRGPKAVNLTVVAGQPGPPPAPHKSKHRSNSGQLNASEHKRLITELLLDASPALTAGEILTIRDRLTVFAEQHGWLDG
;
A
#
# COMPACT_ATOMS: atom_id res chain seq x y z
N MET A 1 9.07 -17.29 -14.33
CA MET A 1 9.25 -16.42 -13.15
C MET A 1 10.59 -15.75 -13.30
N LEU A 2 10.60 -14.42 -13.25
CA LEU A 2 11.82 -13.63 -13.33
C LEU A 2 12.11 -13.16 -11.92
N VAL A 3 13.17 -13.71 -11.34
CA VAL A 3 13.63 -13.31 -10.00
C VAL A 3 14.44 -12.03 -10.16
N SER A 4 14.11 -11.03 -9.37
CA SER A 4 14.76 -9.72 -9.36
C SER A 4 15.15 -9.33 -7.94
N ILE A 5 16.19 -8.51 -7.83
CA ILE A 5 16.67 -7.96 -6.57
C ILE A 5 16.38 -6.47 -6.56
N GLY A 6 15.89 -5.96 -5.43
CA GLY A 6 15.56 -4.55 -5.33
C GLY A 6 15.42 -4.06 -3.91
N LYS A 7 15.51 -2.73 -3.79
CA LYS A 7 15.46 -2.02 -2.51
C LYS A 7 14.07 -1.49 -2.25
N LEU A 8 13.51 -1.78 -1.07
CA LEU A 8 12.22 -1.25 -0.64
C LEU A 8 12.35 0.26 -0.42
N VAL A 9 11.78 1.07 -1.31
CA VAL A 9 11.91 2.54 -1.26
C VAL A 9 10.80 3.19 -0.46
N SER A 10 9.63 2.57 -0.40
CA SER A 10 8.53 3.01 0.46
C SER A 10 7.66 1.81 0.81
N PHE A 11 7.17 1.77 2.04
CA PHE A 11 6.16 0.81 2.48
C PHE A 11 5.29 1.50 3.51
N ASP A 12 3.98 1.39 3.32
CA ASP A 12 2.97 1.96 4.19
C ASP A 12 2.22 0.79 4.82
N SER A 13 2.57 0.45 6.06
CA SER A 13 1.96 -0.66 6.80
C SER A 13 0.47 -0.40 7.03
N SER A 14 0.06 0.84 7.31
CA SER A 14 -1.35 1.20 7.46
C SER A 14 -2.17 0.94 6.20
N ARG A 15 -1.58 1.11 5.02
CA ARG A 15 -2.23 0.85 3.73
C ARG A 15 -1.88 -0.52 3.13
N GLY A 16 -0.98 -1.29 3.75
CA GLY A 16 -0.57 -2.62 3.29
C GLY A 16 0.16 -2.66 1.93
N PHE A 17 0.74 -1.56 1.45
CA PHE A 17 1.45 -1.55 0.16
C PHE A 17 2.69 -0.66 0.13
N GLY A 18 3.55 -0.92 -0.84
CA GLY A 18 4.80 -0.19 -1.05
C GLY A 18 5.34 -0.30 -2.46
N PHE A 19 6.58 0.15 -2.60
CA PHE A 19 7.33 0.11 -3.85
C PHE A 19 8.75 -0.37 -3.62
N ILE A 20 9.18 -1.28 -4.48
CA ILE A 20 10.55 -1.79 -4.54
C ILE A 20 11.20 -1.25 -5.80
N ARG A 21 12.37 -0.63 -5.64
CA ARG A 21 13.17 -0.19 -6.77
C ARG A 21 14.15 -1.29 -7.17
N PRO A 22 14.01 -1.90 -8.36
CA PRO A 22 14.92 -2.96 -8.81
C PRO A 22 16.32 -2.40 -9.04
N GLU A 23 17.35 -3.21 -8.75
CA GLU A 23 18.75 -2.81 -8.95
C GLU A 23 19.13 -2.70 -10.43
N ASP A 24 18.41 -3.41 -11.31
CA ASP A 24 18.53 -3.31 -12.77
C ASP A 24 18.16 -1.93 -13.35
N GLY A 25 17.70 -0.98 -12.50
CA GLY A 25 17.36 0.37 -12.91
C GLY A 25 16.01 0.50 -13.62
N GLY A 26 15.20 -0.55 -13.57
CA GLY A 26 13.83 -0.58 -14.08
C GLY A 26 12.85 0.29 -13.30
N PRO A 27 11.58 0.34 -13.73
CA PRO A 27 10.52 1.07 -13.03
C PRO A 27 10.29 0.50 -11.63
N ASP A 28 9.80 1.34 -10.72
CA ASP A 28 9.43 0.92 -9.37
C ASP A 28 8.34 -0.16 -9.44
N VAL A 29 8.57 -1.25 -8.72
CA VAL A 29 7.72 -2.43 -8.69
C VAL A 29 6.77 -2.31 -7.51
N PHE A 30 5.48 -2.49 -7.76
CA PHE A 30 4.46 -2.44 -6.71
C PHE A 30 4.53 -3.68 -5.83
N VAL A 31 4.36 -3.52 -4.52
CA VAL A 31 4.29 -4.65 -3.57
C VAL A 31 3.13 -4.45 -2.60
N HIS A 32 2.43 -5.54 -2.28
CA HIS A 32 1.28 -5.54 -1.37
C HIS A 32 1.47 -6.62 -0.31
N VAL A 33 1.13 -6.34 0.96
CA VAL A 33 1.36 -7.22 2.13
C VAL A 33 0.89 -8.66 1.92
N ASN A 34 -0.22 -8.84 1.22
CA ASN A 34 -0.77 -10.16 0.89
C ASN A 34 0.08 -11.00 -0.09
N ASP A 35 0.94 -10.35 -0.89
CA ASP A 35 1.73 -10.99 -1.95
C ASP A 35 3.18 -11.32 -1.51
N ILE A 36 3.57 -10.86 -0.32
CA ILE A 36 4.97 -10.83 0.14
C ILE A 36 5.36 -12.16 0.79
N GLY A 37 4.45 -12.76 1.57
CA GLY A 37 4.72 -13.97 2.35
C GLY A 37 5.64 -13.77 3.57
N LEU A 38 5.92 -12.51 3.94
CA LEU A 38 6.74 -12.12 5.09
C LEU A 38 5.91 -11.30 6.09
N ASP A 39 6.35 -11.27 7.34
CA ASP A 39 5.82 -10.38 8.36
C ASP A 39 6.10 -8.90 8.02
N GLU A 40 5.17 -8.02 8.37
CA GLU A 40 5.29 -6.58 8.12
C GLU A 40 6.52 -5.95 8.79
N ASP A 41 7.00 -6.53 9.90
CA ASP A 41 8.17 -6.05 10.64
C ASP A 41 9.48 -6.17 9.82
N GLU A 42 9.49 -7.11 8.86
CA GLU A 42 10.62 -7.33 7.95
C GLU A 42 10.68 -6.25 6.85
N LEU A 43 9.55 -5.59 6.53
CA LEU A 43 9.38 -4.65 5.42
C LEU A 43 9.87 -3.24 5.73
N ARG A 44 11.14 -3.18 6.10
CA ARG A 44 11.81 -1.92 6.45
C ARG A 44 12.32 -1.20 5.21
N GLN A 45 11.97 0.08 5.10
CA GLN A 45 12.49 0.95 4.05
C GLN A 45 14.02 0.89 4.02
N GLY A 46 14.56 0.73 2.82
CA GLY A 46 15.98 0.66 2.54
C GLY A 46 16.59 -0.73 2.66
N ARG A 47 15.82 -1.76 3.03
CA ARG A 47 16.22 -3.16 2.92
C ARG A 47 16.15 -3.62 1.47
N VAL A 48 17.01 -4.59 1.13
CA VAL A 48 17.01 -5.26 -0.17
C VAL A 48 16.36 -6.63 -0.05
N PHE A 49 15.49 -6.91 -1.00
CA PHE A 49 14.73 -8.15 -1.10
C PHE A 49 14.97 -8.76 -2.47
N GLU A 50 14.98 -10.09 -2.49
CA GLU A 50 14.79 -10.88 -3.70
C GLU A 50 13.28 -11.13 -3.86
N PHE A 51 12.75 -10.98 -5.06
CA PHE A 51 11.33 -11.13 -5.33
C PHE A 51 11.08 -11.64 -6.74
N ASP A 52 9.94 -12.28 -6.95
CA ASP A 52 9.45 -12.62 -8.27
C ASP A 52 8.68 -11.44 -8.87
N MET A 53 9.09 -11.00 -10.05
CA MET A 53 8.37 -9.95 -10.78
C MET A 53 7.26 -10.59 -11.63
N THR A 54 6.00 -10.18 -11.40
CA THR A 54 4.82 -10.59 -12.15
C THR A 54 4.10 -9.38 -12.73
N GLU A 55 3.31 -9.58 -13.78
CA GLU A 55 2.39 -8.56 -14.28
C GLU A 55 1.11 -8.58 -13.44
N GLY A 56 0.66 -7.43 -12.97
CA GLY A 56 -0.61 -7.26 -12.27
C GLY A 56 -1.45 -6.12 -12.88
N ASP A 57 -2.65 -5.93 -12.35
CA ASP A 57 -3.63 -4.95 -12.86
C ASP A 57 -3.14 -3.49 -12.88
N ARG A 58 -2.05 -3.18 -12.14
CA ARG A 58 -1.44 -1.85 -12.03
C ARG A 58 0.00 -1.79 -12.56
N GLY A 59 0.42 -2.78 -13.35
CA GLY A 59 1.78 -2.89 -13.87
C GLY A 59 2.63 -3.92 -13.12
N PRO A 60 3.97 -3.80 -13.14
CA PRO A 60 4.86 -4.78 -12.54
C PRO A 60 4.65 -4.85 -11.02
N LYS A 61 4.41 -6.07 -10.54
CA LYS A 61 4.16 -6.41 -9.14
C LYS A 61 5.23 -7.38 -8.63
N ALA A 62 5.66 -7.21 -7.39
CA ALA A 62 6.56 -8.11 -6.69
C ALA A 62 5.75 -9.09 -5.84
N VAL A 63 6.10 -10.38 -5.93
CA VAL A 63 5.53 -11.45 -5.11
C VAL A 63 6.67 -12.30 -4.51
N ASN A 64 6.37 -13.08 -3.48
CA ASN A 64 7.32 -13.98 -2.81
C ASN A 64 8.62 -13.28 -2.39
N LEU A 65 8.54 -12.20 -1.60
CA LEU A 65 9.76 -11.52 -1.17
C LEU A 65 10.54 -12.42 -0.21
N THR A 66 11.85 -12.40 -0.39
CA THR A 66 12.81 -13.03 0.53
C THR A 66 13.88 -12.02 0.90
N VAL A 67 14.21 -11.94 2.20
CA VAL A 67 15.28 -11.07 2.68
C VAL A 67 16.63 -11.59 2.17
N VAL A 68 17.39 -10.74 1.47
CA VAL A 68 18.74 -11.11 1.01
C VAL A 68 19.68 -11.13 2.22
N ALA A 69 20.11 -12.34 2.61
CA ALA A 69 20.99 -12.54 3.76
C ALA A 69 22.37 -11.88 3.52
N GLY A 70 22.81 -11.05 4.48
CA GLY A 70 24.16 -10.46 4.46
C GLY A 70 24.23 -8.94 4.25
N GLN A 71 23.10 -8.24 4.07
CA GLN A 71 23.12 -6.78 4.16
C GLN A 71 23.05 -6.33 5.63
N PRO A 72 24.08 -5.61 6.16
CA PRO A 72 23.91 -4.86 7.38
C PRO A 72 22.76 -3.89 7.13
N GLY A 73 21.77 -3.90 8.02
CA GLY A 73 20.61 -3.05 7.84
C GLY A 73 21.01 -1.61 7.60
N PRO A 74 20.24 -0.85 6.80
CA PRO A 74 20.48 0.58 6.71
C PRO A 74 20.57 1.11 8.15
N PRO A 75 21.57 1.96 8.47
CA PRO A 75 21.65 2.57 9.79
C PRO A 75 20.27 3.17 10.08
N PRO A 76 19.76 3.05 11.32
CA PRO A 76 18.43 3.54 11.66
C PRO A 76 18.31 4.97 11.17
N ALA A 77 17.48 5.19 10.15
CA ALA A 77 17.28 6.52 9.62
C ALA A 77 16.76 7.38 10.79
N PRO A 78 17.24 8.64 10.95
CA PRO A 78 16.63 9.53 11.92
C PRO A 78 15.14 9.56 11.62
N HIS A 79 14.35 9.09 12.57
CA HIS A 79 12.90 9.06 12.48
C HIS A 79 12.46 10.49 12.20
N LYS A 80 12.16 10.81 10.93
CA LYS A 80 11.23 11.89 10.65
C LYS A 80 9.88 11.36 11.11
N SER A 81 9.69 11.38 12.42
CA SER A 81 8.38 11.31 13.06
C SER A 81 7.59 12.44 12.44
N LYS A 82 6.84 12.11 11.38
CA LYS A 82 5.77 12.98 10.93
C LYS A 82 4.69 12.82 11.97
N HIS A 83 4.88 13.55 13.07
CA HIS A 83 3.83 13.78 14.04
C HIS A 83 2.75 14.62 13.33
N ARG A 84 1.79 13.93 12.72
CA ARG A 84 0.38 14.34 12.72
C ARG A 84 -0.36 13.13 13.28
N SER A 85 -0.34 13.04 14.60
CA SER A 85 -1.50 13.40 15.42
C SER A 85 -2.60 12.34 15.25
N ASN A 86 -2.68 11.47 16.25
CA ASN A 86 -3.89 10.76 16.56
C ASN A 86 -5.02 11.78 16.78
N SER A 87 -5.96 11.83 15.85
CA SER A 87 -7.34 12.21 16.11
C SER A 87 -8.15 11.29 15.22
N GLY A 88 -9.01 10.45 15.81
CA GLY A 88 -9.91 9.54 15.09
C GLY A 88 -10.98 10.28 14.29
N GLN A 89 -10.58 11.12 13.36
CA GLN A 89 -11.44 11.95 12.54
C GLN A 89 -11.09 11.69 11.07
N LEU A 90 -11.96 10.94 10.40
CA LEU A 90 -11.85 10.59 9.00
C LEU A 90 -12.10 11.86 8.16
N ASN A 91 -11.11 12.35 7.42
CA ASN A 91 -11.36 13.38 6.41
C ASN A 91 -12.09 12.77 5.20
N ALA A 92 -12.75 13.61 4.39
CA ALA A 92 -13.55 13.15 3.26
C ALA A 92 -12.76 12.32 2.22
N SER A 93 -11.45 12.51 2.11
CA SER A 93 -10.60 11.78 1.17
C SER A 93 -10.32 10.36 1.64
N GLU A 94 -10.01 10.21 2.93
CA GLU A 94 -9.83 8.90 3.57
C GLU A 94 -11.14 8.12 3.60
N HIS A 95 -12.25 8.78 3.91
CA HIS A 95 -13.56 8.14 3.91
C HIS A 95 -13.95 7.59 2.51
N LYS A 96 -13.77 8.38 1.44
CA LYS A 96 -14.00 7.93 0.06
C LYS A 96 -13.17 6.71 -0.30
N ARG A 97 -11.93 6.68 0.19
CA ARG A 97 -10.99 5.58 -0.06
C ARG A 97 -11.45 4.31 0.64
N LEU A 98 -11.73 4.37 1.94
CA LEU A 98 -12.17 3.21 2.72
C LEU A 98 -13.48 2.61 2.18
N ILE A 99 -14.43 3.45 1.75
CA ILE A 99 -15.68 2.97 1.13
C ILE A 99 -15.39 2.21 -0.17
N THR A 100 -14.49 2.73 -1.01
CA THR A 100 -14.15 2.07 -2.28
C THR A 100 -13.53 0.69 -2.02
N GLU A 101 -12.64 0.60 -1.03
CA GLU A 101 -11.99 -0.65 -0.64
C GLU A 101 -13.01 -1.64 -0.06
N LEU A 102 -13.91 -1.19 0.82
CA LEU A 102 -14.99 -2.01 1.39
C LEU A 102 -15.96 -2.54 0.32
N LEU A 103 -16.33 -1.72 -0.67
CA LEU A 103 -17.27 -2.14 -1.71
C LEU A 103 -16.66 -3.19 -2.65
N LEU A 104 -15.39 -3.02 -3.00
CA LEU A 104 -14.66 -3.98 -3.84
C LEU A 104 -14.46 -5.32 -3.11
N ASP A 105 -14.21 -5.27 -1.80
CA ASP A 105 -14.12 -6.48 -0.96
C ASP A 105 -15.49 -7.19 -0.82
N ALA A 106 -16.54 -6.43 -0.49
CA ALA A 106 -17.87 -6.99 -0.25
C ALA A 106 -18.52 -7.59 -1.51
N SER A 107 -18.25 -7.01 -2.69
CA SER A 107 -18.78 -7.52 -3.95
C SER A 107 -17.87 -7.14 -5.13
N PRO A 108 -16.98 -8.04 -5.57
CA PRO A 108 -16.06 -7.80 -6.70
C PRO A 108 -16.79 -7.69 -8.05
N ALA A 109 -18.08 -8.04 -8.11
CA ALA A 109 -18.91 -7.88 -9.31
C ALA A 109 -19.41 -6.44 -9.52
N LEU A 110 -19.22 -5.54 -8.55
CA LEU A 110 -19.64 -4.14 -8.69
C LEU A 110 -18.85 -3.45 -9.79
N THR A 111 -19.56 -2.76 -10.68
CA THR A 111 -18.92 -1.97 -11.73
C THR A 111 -18.35 -0.67 -11.17
N ALA A 112 -17.37 -0.08 -11.87
CA ALA A 112 -16.79 1.20 -11.48
C ALA A 112 -17.85 2.31 -11.34
N GLY A 113 -18.86 2.34 -12.22
CA GLY A 113 -19.95 3.32 -12.15
C GLY A 113 -20.81 3.18 -10.89
N GLU A 114 -21.09 1.95 -10.48
CA GLU A 114 -21.86 1.65 -9.27
C GLU A 114 -21.07 2.01 -8.01
N ILE A 115 -19.78 1.69 -7.97
CA ILE A 115 -18.89 2.02 -6.85
C ILE A 115 -18.80 3.53 -6.66
N LEU A 116 -18.59 4.28 -7.73
CA LEU A 116 -18.53 5.75 -7.67
C LEU A 116 -19.85 6.33 -7.16
N THR A 117 -20.99 5.80 -7.60
CA THR A 117 -22.32 6.23 -7.17
C THR A 117 -22.56 5.95 -5.69
N ILE A 118 -22.23 4.76 -5.20
CA ILE A 118 -22.42 4.37 -3.80
C ILE A 118 -21.46 5.16 -2.89
N ARG A 119 -20.20 5.29 -3.30
CA ARG A 119 -19.18 6.06 -2.59
C ARG A 119 -19.57 7.52 -2.41
N ASP A 120 -20.05 8.16 -3.48
CA ASP A 120 -20.48 9.55 -3.43
C ASP A 120 -21.64 9.74 -2.46
N ARG A 121 -22.67 8.88 -2.55
CA ARG A 121 -23.82 8.90 -1.63
C ARG A 121 -23.43 8.69 -0.17
N LEU A 122 -22.55 7.72 0.12
CA LEU A 122 -22.08 7.45 1.48
C LEU A 122 -21.22 8.58 2.03
N THR A 123 -20.43 9.24 1.17
CA THR A 123 -19.62 10.39 1.59
C THR A 123 -20.52 11.57 1.96
N VAL A 124 -21.46 11.91 1.08
CA VAL A 124 -22.44 12.98 1.31
C VAL A 124 -23.28 12.71 2.57
N PHE A 125 -23.68 11.46 2.80
CA PHE A 125 -24.38 11.05 4.01
C PHE A 125 -23.55 11.31 5.28
N ALA A 126 -22.28 10.91 5.28
CA ALA A 126 -21.39 11.12 6.42
C ALA A 126 -21.10 12.60 6.67
N GLU A 127 -20.99 13.43 5.62
CA GLU A 127 -20.85 14.88 5.76
C GLU A 127 -22.09 15.51 6.41
N GLN A 128 -23.30 15.12 5.98
CA GLN A 128 -24.56 15.62 6.56
C GLN A 128 -24.73 15.27 8.04
N HIS A 129 -24.14 14.16 8.48
CA HIS A 129 -24.16 13.71 9.87
C HIS A 129 -22.96 14.19 10.69
N GLY A 130 -22.06 15.00 10.11
CA GLY A 130 -20.88 15.53 10.80
C GLY A 130 -19.84 14.47 11.16
N TRP A 131 -19.81 13.35 10.43
CA TRP A 131 -18.83 12.28 10.64
C TRP A 131 -17.48 12.58 9.97
N LEU A 132 -17.45 13.56 9.07
CA LEU A 132 -16.26 13.97 8.33
C LEU A 132 -15.83 15.38 8.70
N ASP A 133 -14.51 15.59 8.69
CA ASP A 133 -13.92 16.93 8.74
C ASP A 133 -14.03 17.60 7.36
N GLY A 134 -14.55 18.83 7.34
CA GLY A 134 -14.79 19.64 6.14
C GLY A 134 -13.65 20.57 5.78
#